data_AF-A0A966X9T4-F1
#
_entry.id   AF-A0A966X9T4-F1
#
_cell.length_a   1.000
_cell.length_b   1.000
_cell.length_c   1.000
_cell.angle_alpha   90.00
_cell.angle_beta   90.00
_cell.angle_gamma   90.00
#
_symmetry.space_group_name_H-M   'P 1'
#
loop_
_entity.id
_entity.type
_entity.pdbx_description
1 polymer ?
#
loop_
_entity_poly.entity_id
_entity_poly.type
_entity_poly.pdbx_seq_one_letter_code
_entity_poly.pdbx_strand_id
1 'polypeptide(L)'
;MRSSFMGLTTLLRALQAQQTALDVTNQNIANANTDGYTRQEAKLVQTAPFAGTGFNRPAGGGLMLGTGVMVQEITRQRDAYVDQQLRAQIASQQKAQILSDGVQQVEAIFNEPSNYGLSSQMARFFNAWSELSNNPGSATARTQLQAQGQALASGFRDVAQQLDQYRSDQDSQIMSVVAEVNDVAVRIADLNLQIRKSVGNGDRPNDLMDARDRLVDQITKLSGATTREETDGSTTVNLGGRLLVSGSRANSITAELTPLASGKASHTLTWWPGSGNVEGSGGTLGGLLQMRDAIIPEKLTKINLLASTIVTQVNAQHAKG
;
A
#
# COMPACT_ATOMS: atom_id res chain seq x y z
N MET A 1 28.49 -59.15 4.65
CA MET A 1 29.86 -58.58 4.60
C MET A 1 29.77 -57.08 4.43
N ARG A 2 30.61 -56.28 5.11
CA ARG A 2 30.68 -54.82 4.88
C ARG A 2 31.21 -54.57 3.47
N SER A 3 30.55 -53.72 2.68
CA SER A 3 31.08 -53.28 1.38
C SER A 3 32.37 -52.49 1.60
N SER A 4 33.46 -52.88 0.93
CA SER A 4 34.77 -52.21 0.98
C SER A 4 34.73 -50.77 0.48
N PHE A 5 33.68 -50.37 -0.25
CA PHE A 5 33.50 -49.01 -0.77
C PHE A 5 32.66 -48.10 0.15
N MET A 6 32.15 -48.59 1.27
CA MET A 6 31.22 -47.83 2.11
C MET A 6 31.82 -46.52 2.66
N GLY A 7 33.09 -46.52 3.07
CA GLY A 7 33.76 -45.28 3.47
C GLY A 7 33.89 -44.26 2.33
N LEU A 8 34.19 -44.74 1.12
CA LEU A 8 34.29 -43.90 -0.08
C LEU A 8 32.93 -43.32 -0.50
N THR A 9 31.84 -44.09 -0.40
CA THR A 9 30.50 -43.59 -0.72
C THR A 9 30.01 -42.58 0.32
N THR A 10 30.34 -42.78 1.60
CA THR A 10 30.08 -41.79 2.65
C THR A 10 30.85 -40.48 2.42
N LEU A 11 32.13 -40.55 2.08
CA LEU A 11 32.95 -39.39 1.75
C LEU A 11 32.42 -38.65 0.50
N LEU A 12 32.05 -39.39 -0.56
CA LEU A 12 31.47 -38.81 -1.77
C LEU A 12 30.19 -38.02 -1.47
N ARG A 13 29.27 -38.62 -0.69
CA ARG A 13 28.03 -37.95 -0.28
C ARG A 13 28.29 -36.69 0.54
N ALA A 14 29.26 -36.76 1.46
CA ALA A 14 29.65 -35.60 2.24
C ALA A 14 30.19 -34.47 1.36
N LEU A 15 31.04 -34.78 0.38
CA LEU A 15 31.61 -33.79 -0.54
C LEU A 15 30.53 -33.17 -1.43
N GLN A 16 29.60 -33.97 -1.96
CA GLN A 16 28.47 -33.49 -2.76
C GLN A 16 27.55 -32.57 -1.94
N ALA A 17 27.21 -32.97 -0.71
CA ALA A 17 26.33 -32.18 0.15
C ALA A 17 26.97 -30.84 0.54
N GLN A 18 28.28 -30.83 0.83
CA GLN A 18 29.01 -29.60 1.14
C GLN A 18 29.22 -28.72 -0.09
N GLN A 19 29.41 -29.31 -1.27
CA GLN A 19 29.44 -28.54 -2.53
C GLN A 19 28.13 -27.78 -2.74
N THR A 20 26.98 -28.45 -2.58
CA THR A 20 25.68 -27.77 -2.66
C THR A 20 25.52 -26.67 -1.59
N ALA A 21 25.99 -26.89 -0.37
CA ALA A 21 25.96 -25.85 0.67
C ALA A 21 26.83 -24.62 0.31
N LEU A 22 27.99 -24.85 -0.30
CA LEU A 22 28.84 -23.78 -0.83
C LEU A 22 28.18 -23.07 -2.01
N ASP A 23 27.51 -23.79 -2.91
CA ASP A 23 26.76 -23.19 -4.02
C ASP A 23 25.63 -22.29 -3.51
N VAL A 24 24.89 -22.71 -2.48
CA VAL A 24 23.89 -21.87 -1.81
C VAL A 24 24.53 -20.65 -1.16
N THR A 25 25.71 -20.80 -0.57
CA THR A 25 26.48 -19.67 -0.01
C THR A 25 26.90 -18.69 -1.11
N ASN A 26 27.37 -19.20 -2.25
CA ASN A 26 27.71 -18.37 -3.41
C ASN A 26 26.48 -17.64 -3.97
N GLN A 27 25.33 -18.31 -4.04
CA GLN A 27 24.07 -17.70 -4.46
C GLN A 27 23.64 -16.57 -3.51
N ASN A 28 23.79 -16.76 -2.20
CA ASN A 28 23.51 -15.73 -1.20
C ASN A 28 24.45 -14.52 -1.36
N ILE A 29 25.75 -14.75 -1.58
CA ILE A 29 26.72 -13.67 -1.78
C ILE A 29 26.41 -12.91 -3.08
N ALA A 30 26.14 -13.61 -4.17
CA ALA A 30 25.82 -13.02 -5.45
C ALA A 30 24.56 -12.14 -5.41
N ASN A 31 23.58 -12.52 -4.59
CA ASN A 31 22.30 -11.81 -4.45
C ASN A 31 22.20 -10.96 -3.17
N ALA A 32 23.30 -10.76 -2.44
CA ALA A 32 23.29 -10.06 -1.16
C ALA A 32 22.75 -8.61 -1.28
N ASN A 33 22.90 -7.99 -2.45
CA ASN A 33 22.42 -6.64 -2.75
C ASN A 33 21.15 -6.63 -3.63
N THR A 34 20.55 -7.78 -3.92
CA THR A 34 19.31 -7.87 -4.69
C THR A 34 18.13 -7.59 -3.77
N ASP A 35 17.37 -6.54 -4.06
CA ASP A 35 16.20 -6.18 -3.27
C ASP A 35 15.16 -7.32 -3.25
N GLY A 36 14.63 -7.60 -2.05
CA GLY A 36 13.71 -8.70 -1.77
C GLY A 36 14.30 -10.11 -1.83
N TYR A 37 15.62 -10.28 -1.97
CA TYR A 37 16.26 -11.60 -1.86
C TYR A 37 16.27 -12.10 -0.43
N THR A 38 15.82 -13.34 -0.22
CA THR A 38 15.87 -13.99 1.10
C THR A 38 17.07 -14.91 1.21
N ARG A 39 17.86 -14.78 2.29
CA ARG A 39 18.97 -15.71 2.55
C ARG A 39 18.47 -17.16 2.56
N GLN A 40 19.13 -18.01 1.81
CA GLN A 40 18.82 -19.43 1.72
C GLN A 40 19.79 -20.26 2.56
N GLU A 41 19.32 -21.35 3.15
CA GLU A 41 20.11 -22.29 3.94
C GLU A 41 19.92 -23.72 3.42
N ALA A 42 21.03 -24.40 3.10
CA ALA A 42 21.02 -25.82 2.78
C ALA A 42 20.98 -26.65 4.07
N LYS A 43 19.84 -27.28 4.36
CA LYS A 43 19.67 -28.10 5.56
C LYS A 43 20.25 -29.49 5.33
N LEU A 44 21.36 -29.76 6.02
CA LEU A 44 22.03 -31.05 5.99
C LEU A 44 21.41 -32.02 6.99
N VAL A 45 21.06 -33.23 6.53
CA VAL A 45 20.55 -34.31 7.38
C VAL A 45 21.36 -35.58 7.19
N GLN A 46 21.43 -36.38 8.25
CA GLN A 46 22.04 -37.69 8.21
C GLN A 46 21.22 -38.62 7.30
N THR A 47 21.89 -39.34 6.40
CA THR A 47 21.21 -40.35 5.57
C THR A 47 20.87 -41.57 6.42
N ALA A 48 19.77 -42.25 6.08
CA ALA A 48 19.29 -43.39 6.84
C ALA A 48 20.39 -44.46 7.02
N PRO A 49 20.67 -44.91 8.25
CA PRO A 49 21.61 -45.99 8.52
C PRO A 49 21.14 -47.29 7.82
N PHE A 50 22.08 -48.19 7.53
CA PHE A 50 21.73 -49.48 6.93
C PHE A 50 20.86 -50.30 7.90
N ALA A 51 19.54 -50.30 7.67
CA ALA A 51 18.59 -51.16 8.38
C ALA A 51 18.57 -52.54 7.70
N GLY A 52 19.61 -53.35 7.91
CA GLY A 52 19.63 -54.73 7.44
C GLY A 52 18.91 -55.66 8.41
N THR A 53 17.65 -56.00 8.15
CA THR A 53 16.92 -57.12 8.82
C THR A 53 17.20 -58.48 8.17
N GLY A 54 18.15 -58.58 7.23
CA GLY A 54 18.47 -59.81 6.51
C GLY A 54 19.55 -60.68 7.16
N PHE A 55 19.58 -61.97 6.76
CA PHE A 55 20.51 -63.05 7.16
C PHE A 55 22.03 -62.72 7.05
N ASN A 56 22.39 -61.57 6.48
CA ASN A 56 23.75 -61.08 6.28
C ASN A 56 24.14 -59.95 7.28
N ARG A 57 23.47 -59.88 8.43
CA ARG A 57 23.80 -58.96 9.52
C ARG A 57 25.21 -59.28 10.04
N PRO A 58 26.12 -58.29 10.18
CA PRO A 58 27.42 -58.52 10.82
C PRO A 58 27.20 -59.13 12.21
N ALA A 59 27.90 -60.23 12.52
CA ALA A 59 27.88 -60.82 13.86
C ALA A 59 28.41 -59.79 14.85
N GLY A 60 27.51 -59.22 15.66
CA GLY A 60 27.76 -58.04 16.48
C GLY A 60 26.51 -57.16 16.52
N GLY A 61 25.56 -57.51 17.40
CA GLY A 61 24.34 -56.74 17.60
C GLY A 61 24.61 -55.25 17.85
N GLY A 62 23.70 -54.39 17.41
CA GLY A 62 23.62 -52.98 17.82
C GLY A 62 24.42 -51.93 17.03
N LEU A 63 25.38 -52.29 16.17
CA LEU A 63 26.19 -51.29 15.46
C LEU A 63 25.55 -50.85 14.12
N MET A 64 24.61 -49.90 14.17
CA MET A 64 24.12 -49.18 12.98
C MET A 64 25.08 -48.05 12.63
N LEU A 65 25.87 -48.23 11.56
CA LEU A 65 26.73 -47.19 11.01
C LEU A 65 25.90 -46.23 10.14
N GLY A 66 26.06 -44.92 10.37
CA GLY A 66 25.45 -43.88 9.55
C GLY A 66 26.00 -43.91 8.11
N THR A 67 25.17 -43.58 7.13
CA THR A 67 25.53 -43.70 5.70
C THR A 67 25.98 -42.38 5.07
N GLY A 68 26.30 -41.38 5.90
CA GLY A 68 26.72 -40.04 5.50
C GLY A 68 25.67 -38.96 5.74
N VAL A 69 25.76 -37.89 4.95
CA VAL A 69 24.90 -36.71 5.00
C VAL A 69 24.36 -36.42 3.60
N MET A 70 23.19 -35.79 3.53
CA MET A 70 22.60 -35.26 2.31
C MET A 70 21.94 -33.91 2.59
N VAL A 71 21.77 -33.09 1.56
CA VAL A 71 20.90 -31.92 1.64
C VAL A 71 19.45 -32.39 1.59
N GLN A 72 18.69 -32.13 2.65
CA GLN A 72 17.26 -32.45 2.71
C GLN A 72 16.44 -31.43 1.93
N GLU A 73 16.73 -30.15 2.15
CA GLU A 73 15.96 -29.02 1.65
C GLU A 73 16.83 -27.77 1.65
N ILE A 74 16.54 -26.84 0.75
CA ILE A 74 17.07 -25.47 0.78
C ILE A 74 15.93 -24.58 1.25
N THR A 75 16.06 -24.00 2.44
CA THR A 75 15.02 -23.18 3.08
C THR A 75 15.37 -21.70 3.03
N ARG A 76 14.35 -20.85 2.93
CA ARG A 76 14.48 -19.42 3.13
C ARG A 76 14.53 -19.07 4.61
N GLN A 77 15.39 -18.14 4.99
CA GLN A 77 15.48 -17.57 6.33
C GLN A 77 14.59 -16.32 6.41
N ARG A 78 13.32 -16.53 6.78
CA ARG A 78 12.34 -15.45 6.93
C ARG A 78 11.41 -15.76 8.09
N ASP A 79 10.96 -14.72 8.79
CA ASP A 79 9.97 -14.84 9.85
C ASP A 79 8.65 -14.22 9.38
N ALA A 80 7.66 -15.07 9.13
CA ALA A 80 6.36 -14.66 8.62
C ALA A 80 5.61 -13.70 9.58
N TYR A 81 5.86 -13.78 10.89
CA TYR A 81 5.27 -12.88 11.87
C TYR A 81 5.87 -11.48 11.76
N VAL A 82 7.20 -11.40 11.65
CA VAL A 82 7.91 -10.13 11.43
C VAL A 82 7.49 -9.50 10.10
N ASP A 83 7.37 -10.30 9.04
CA ASP A 83 6.91 -9.82 7.73
C ASP A 83 5.51 -9.22 7.81
N GLN A 84 4.58 -9.89 8.49
CA GLN A 84 3.21 -9.40 8.63
C GLN A 84 3.17 -8.08 9.42
N GLN A 85 3.96 -7.96 10.49
CA GLN A 85 4.07 -6.71 11.23
C GLN A 85 4.69 -5.60 10.38
N LEU A 86 5.77 -5.89 9.66
CA LEU A 86 6.45 -4.94 8.78
C LEU A 86 5.49 -4.41 7.72
N ARG A 87 4.76 -5.29 7.04
CA ARG A 87 3.77 -4.93 6.02
C ARG A 87 2.67 -4.02 6.58
N ALA A 88 2.16 -4.32 7.78
CA ALA A 88 1.20 -3.46 8.45
C ALA A 88 1.76 -2.05 8.71
N GLN A 89 3.00 -1.96 9.19
CA GLN A 89 3.66 -0.66 9.42
C GLN A 89 3.94 0.09 8.12
N ILE A 90 4.37 -0.60 7.05
CA ILE A 90 4.56 0.00 5.72
C ILE A 90 3.24 0.59 5.20
N ALA A 91 2.13 -0.13 5.32
CA ALA A 91 0.82 0.37 4.90
C ALA A 91 0.41 1.61 5.72
N SER A 92 0.61 1.60 7.04
CA SER A 92 0.32 2.75 7.90
C SER A 92 1.21 3.95 7.59
N GLN A 93 2.51 3.74 7.39
CA GLN A 93 3.47 4.77 7.02
C GLN A 93 3.10 5.39 5.68
N GLN A 94 2.79 4.57 4.67
CA GLN A 94 2.44 5.05 3.34
C GLN A 94 1.15 5.88 3.39
N LYS A 95 0.14 5.44 4.15
CA LYS A 95 -1.07 6.23 4.36
C LYS A 95 -0.76 7.58 4.99
N ALA A 96 0.05 7.60 6.05
CA ALA A 96 0.42 8.83 6.74
C ALA A 96 1.20 9.79 5.84
N GLN A 97 2.08 9.27 4.99
CA GLN A 97 2.82 10.06 4.01
C GLN A 97 1.89 10.75 3.01
N ILE A 98 0.95 10.00 2.41
CA ILE A 98 -0.03 10.56 1.48
C ILE A 98 -0.89 11.64 2.15
N LEU A 99 -1.29 11.43 3.41
CA LEU A 99 -2.02 12.44 4.16
C LEU A 99 -1.17 13.68 4.44
N SER A 100 0.10 13.51 4.83
CA SER A 100 1.03 14.61 5.06
C SER A 100 1.21 15.46 3.80
N ASP A 101 1.54 14.83 2.69
CA ASP A 101 1.73 15.51 1.39
C ASP A 101 0.43 16.20 0.97
N GLY A 102 -0.71 15.53 1.17
CA GLY A 102 -1.99 16.09 0.80
C GLY A 102 -2.44 17.26 1.67
N VAL A 103 -2.15 17.25 2.96
CA VAL A 103 -2.40 18.39 3.86
C VAL A 103 -1.49 19.56 3.51
N GLN A 104 -0.21 19.32 3.20
CA GLN A 104 0.70 20.37 2.74
C GLN A 104 0.19 21.05 1.46
N GLN A 105 -0.36 20.28 0.53
CA GLN A 105 -0.97 20.84 -0.68
C GLN A 105 -2.20 21.69 -0.35
N VAL A 106 -3.03 21.25 0.61
CA VAL A 106 -4.17 22.05 1.09
C VAL A 106 -3.69 23.35 1.75
N GLU A 107 -2.66 23.30 2.60
CA GLU A 107 -2.05 24.47 3.22
C GLU A 107 -1.52 25.46 2.18
N ALA A 108 -0.88 24.95 1.12
CA ALA A 108 -0.40 25.77 0.00
C ALA A 108 -1.56 26.44 -0.78
N ILE A 109 -2.71 25.78 -0.92
CA ILE A 109 -3.92 26.36 -1.55
C ILE A 109 -4.47 27.52 -0.69
N PHE A 110 -4.51 27.37 0.63
CA PHE A 110 -4.92 28.45 1.52
C PHE A 110 -3.90 29.60 1.52
N ASN A 111 -2.61 29.28 1.48
CA ASN A 111 -1.49 30.24 1.48
C ASN A 111 -1.63 31.30 2.59
N GLU A 112 -1.92 30.85 3.81
CA GLU A 112 -2.10 31.69 5.00
C GLU A 112 -0.99 31.45 6.02
N PRO A 113 -0.45 32.51 6.67
CA PRO A 113 -0.76 33.92 6.46
C PRO A 113 -0.05 34.52 5.22
N SER A 114 -0.77 35.27 4.39
CA SER A 114 -0.15 36.07 3.31
C SER A 114 -0.90 37.36 3.00
N ASN A 115 -0.23 38.30 2.32
CA ASN A 115 -0.84 39.56 1.87
C ASN A 115 -1.97 39.37 0.84
N TYR A 116 -2.02 38.19 0.22
CA TYR A 116 -3.04 37.79 -0.75
C TYR A 116 -4.04 36.78 -0.17
N GLY A 117 -3.79 36.29 1.05
CA GLY A 117 -4.65 35.36 1.78
C GLY A 117 -6.03 35.96 2.04
N LEU A 118 -6.99 35.06 2.21
CA LEU A 118 -8.38 35.37 2.52
C LEU A 118 -8.51 36.23 3.79
N SER A 119 -7.68 35.99 4.80
CA SER A 119 -7.63 36.76 6.05
C SER A 119 -7.33 38.25 5.79
N SER A 120 -6.30 38.52 4.97
CA SER A 120 -5.92 39.86 4.53
C SER A 120 -7.01 40.51 3.67
N GLN A 121 -7.65 39.75 2.77
CA GLN A 121 -8.76 40.25 1.94
C GLN A 121 -9.98 40.61 2.79
N MET A 122 -10.31 39.80 3.80
CA MET A 122 -11.38 40.10 4.76
C MET A 122 -11.07 41.37 5.55
N ALA A 123 -9.85 41.53 6.02
CA ALA A 123 -9.43 42.75 6.73
C ALA A 123 -9.58 44.00 5.84
N ARG A 124 -9.17 43.93 4.57
CA ARG A 124 -9.35 45.04 3.61
C ARG A 124 -10.81 45.35 3.34
N PHE A 125 -11.67 44.34 3.23
CA PHE A 125 -13.11 44.53 3.05
C PHE A 125 -13.74 45.26 4.24
N PHE A 126 -13.46 44.84 5.48
CA PHE A 126 -13.99 45.52 6.66
C PHE A 126 -13.36 46.90 6.90
N ASN A 127 -12.09 47.10 6.54
CA ASN A 127 -11.48 48.43 6.56
C ASN A 127 -12.15 49.38 5.55
N ALA A 128 -12.53 48.91 4.36
CA ALA A 128 -13.26 49.71 3.39
C ALA A 128 -14.67 50.11 3.89
N TRP A 129 -15.33 49.25 4.68
CA TRP A 129 -16.55 49.62 5.39
C TRP A 129 -16.32 50.74 6.42
N SER A 130 -15.23 50.65 7.19
CA SER A 130 -14.86 51.68 8.17
C SER A 130 -14.47 53.01 7.50
N GLU A 131 -13.85 52.99 6.33
CA GLU A 131 -13.54 54.21 5.58
C GLU A 131 -14.82 54.87 5.04
N LEU A 132 -15.75 54.06 4.52
CA LEU A 132 -17.05 54.55 4.08
C LEU A 132 -17.87 55.14 5.23
N SER A 133 -17.80 54.56 6.44
CA SER A 133 -18.51 55.13 7.61
C SER A 133 -17.96 56.49 8.02
N ASN A 134 -16.66 56.75 7.81
CA ASN A 134 -16.06 58.05 8.09
C ASN A 134 -16.43 59.11 7.04
N ASN A 135 -16.73 58.70 5.80
CA ASN A 135 -17.16 59.61 4.74
C ASN A 135 -18.25 59.02 3.82
N PRO A 136 -19.52 58.96 4.27
CA PRO A 136 -20.61 58.28 3.56
C PRO A 136 -21.00 58.91 2.21
N GLY A 137 -20.66 60.19 2.01
CA GLY A 137 -20.93 60.94 0.77
C GLY A 137 -19.86 60.76 -0.31
N SER A 138 -18.72 60.13 0.00
CA SER A 138 -17.64 59.93 -0.96
C SER A 138 -17.98 58.83 -1.96
N ALA A 139 -18.12 59.21 -3.23
CA ALA A 139 -18.26 58.26 -4.33
C ALA A 139 -17.04 57.32 -4.42
N THR A 140 -15.82 57.84 -4.19
CA THR A 140 -14.58 57.06 -4.19
C THR A 140 -14.58 55.97 -3.12
N ALA A 141 -15.03 56.27 -1.90
CA ALA A 141 -15.10 55.29 -0.81
C ALA A 141 -16.11 54.16 -1.12
N ARG A 142 -17.24 54.49 -1.77
CA ARG A 142 -18.23 53.49 -2.23
C ARG A 142 -17.66 52.58 -3.31
N THR A 143 -16.97 53.13 -4.31
CA THR A 143 -16.30 52.35 -5.36
C THR A 143 -15.22 51.45 -4.78
N GLN A 144 -14.44 51.95 -3.81
CA GLN A 144 -13.40 51.17 -3.14
C GLN A 144 -14.00 49.99 -2.37
N LEU A 145 -15.08 50.20 -1.61
CA LEU A 145 -15.79 49.13 -0.91
C LEU A 145 -16.30 48.05 -1.87
N GLN A 146 -16.93 48.46 -2.98
CA GLN A 146 -17.39 47.53 -4.01
C GLN A 146 -16.23 46.69 -4.58
N ALA A 147 -15.09 47.33 -4.87
CA ALA A 147 -13.91 46.64 -5.39
C ALA A 147 -13.34 45.63 -4.36
N GLN A 148 -13.27 45.99 -3.07
CA GLN A 148 -12.83 45.06 -2.02
C GLN A 148 -13.81 43.90 -1.80
N GLY A 149 -15.12 44.15 -1.92
CA GLY A 149 -16.14 43.10 -1.88
C GLY A 149 -16.01 42.11 -3.04
N GLN A 150 -15.76 42.62 -4.26
CA GLN A 150 -15.50 41.77 -5.43
C GLN A 150 -14.21 40.96 -5.27
N ALA A 151 -13.13 41.58 -4.77
CA ALA A 151 -11.86 40.90 -4.52
C ALA A 151 -12.02 39.76 -3.50
N LEU A 152 -12.68 40.03 -2.37
CA LEU A 152 -12.96 39.02 -1.35
C LEU A 152 -13.81 37.86 -1.91
N ALA A 153 -14.85 38.18 -2.68
CA ALA A 153 -15.69 37.16 -3.31
C ALA A 153 -14.90 36.31 -4.32
N SER A 154 -13.96 36.89 -5.06
CA SER A 154 -13.05 36.14 -5.93
C SER A 154 -12.11 35.25 -5.12
N GLY A 155 -11.50 35.75 -4.04
CA GLY A 155 -10.63 34.93 -3.18
C GLY A 155 -11.33 33.68 -2.63
N PHE A 156 -12.59 33.81 -2.18
CA PHE A 156 -13.39 32.65 -1.77
C PHE A 156 -13.61 31.65 -2.91
N ARG A 157 -13.93 32.12 -4.11
CA ARG A 157 -14.12 31.25 -5.29
C ARG A 157 -12.83 30.55 -5.71
N ASP A 158 -11.71 31.26 -5.69
CA ASP A 158 -10.41 30.74 -6.12
C ASP A 158 -9.96 29.60 -5.21
N VAL A 159 -10.05 29.78 -3.89
CA VAL A 159 -9.71 28.72 -2.92
C VAL A 159 -10.64 27.52 -3.07
N ALA A 160 -11.96 27.75 -3.21
CA ALA A 160 -12.92 26.67 -3.42
C ALA A 160 -12.64 25.90 -4.73
N GLN A 161 -12.34 26.60 -5.82
CA GLN A 161 -12.01 25.99 -7.10
C GLN A 161 -10.71 25.18 -7.04
N GLN A 162 -9.67 25.68 -6.37
CA GLN A 162 -8.42 24.96 -6.20
C GLN A 162 -8.58 23.70 -5.36
N LEU A 163 -9.36 23.75 -4.28
CA LEU A 163 -9.68 22.56 -3.48
C LEU A 163 -10.50 21.54 -4.27
N ASP A 164 -11.47 22.00 -5.07
CA ASP A 164 -12.25 21.15 -5.96
C ASP A 164 -11.40 20.49 -7.04
N GLN A 165 -10.49 21.24 -7.66
CA GLN A 165 -9.54 20.70 -8.63
C GLN A 165 -8.64 19.65 -7.97
N TYR A 166 -8.09 19.98 -6.81
CA TYR A 166 -7.25 19.04 -6.07
C TYR A 166 -8.01 17.75 -5.70
N ARG A 167 -9.28 17.85 -5.33
CA ARG A 167 -10.14 16.68 -5.10
C ARG A 167 -10.31 15.82 -6.36
N SER A 168 -10.46 16.42 -7.53
CA SER A 168 -10.52 15.69 -8.82
C SER A 168 -9.19 15.04 -9.18
N ASP A 169 -8.06 15.67 -8.81
CA ASP A 169 -6.73 15.08 -9.00
C ASP A 169 -6.55 13.84 -8.11
N GLN A 170 -6.99 13.90 -6.84
CA GLN A 170 -7.01 12.74 -5.93
C GLN A 170 -7.85 11.59 -6.49
N ASP A 171 -9.00 11.90 -7.07
CA ASP A 171 -9.89 10.92 -7.70
C ASP A 171 -9.23 10.23 -8.91
N SER A 172 -8.47 10.98 -9.70
CA SER A 172 -7.67 10.43 -10.81
C SER A 172 -6.53 9.53 -10.31
N GLN A 173 -5.83 9.94 -9.25
CA GLN A 173 -4.79 9.13 -8.61
C GLN A 173 -5.36 7.81 -8.05
N ILE A 174 -6.55 7.84 -7.47
CA ILE A 174 -7.24 6.63 -6.99
C ILE A 174 -7.45 5.64 -8.14
N MET A 175 -7.90 6.10 -9.31
CA MET A 175 -8.07 5.21 -10.47
C MET A 175 -6.76 4.56 -10.92
N SER A 176 -5.65 5.33 -10.94
CA SER A 176 -4.34 4.80 -11.28
C SER A 176 -3.86 3.74 -10.26
N VAL A 177 -4.01 4.03 -8.96
CA VAL A 177 -3.65 3.09 -7.89
C VAL A 177 -4.51 1.83 -7.94
N VAL A 178 -5.80 1.95 -8.25
CA VAL A 178 -6.71 0.81 -8.44
C VAL A 178 -6.23 -0.09 -9.58
N ALA A 179 -5.86 0.49 -10.72
CA ALA A 179 -5.32 -0.27 -11.84
C ALA A 179 -4.03 -1.01 -11.46
N GLU A 180 -3.12 -0.34 -10.73
CA GLU A 180 -1.88 -0.95 -10.25
C GLU A 180 -2.15 -2.09 -9.26
N VAL A 181 -3.08 -1.91 -8.30
CA VAL A 181 -3.48 -2.96 -7.35
C VAL A 181 -3.99 -4.21 -8.09
N ASN A 182 -4.81 -4.03 -9.13
CA ASN A 182 -5.33 -5.13 -9.92
C ASN A 182 -4.23 -5.87 -10.71
N ASP A 183 -3.31 -5.13 -11.34
CA ASP A 183 -2.19 -5.71 -12.07
C ASP A 183 -1.27 -6.53 -11.14
N VAL A 184 -0.93 -5.96 -9.97
CA VAL A 184 -0.14 -6.67 -8.95
C VAL A 184 -0.88 -7.91 -8.45
N ALA A 185 -2.19 -7.83 -8.22
CA ALA A 185 -3.00 -8.99 -7.80
C ALA A 185 -2.95 -10.14 -8.83
N VAL A 186 -3.05 -9.83 -10.14
CA VAL A 186 -2.95 -10.82 -11.21
C VAL A 186 -1.57 -11.49 -11.21
N ARG A 187 -0.49 -10.70 -11.10
CA ARG A 187 0.88 -11.23 -11.06
C ARG A 187 1.13 -12.12 -9.83
N ILE A 188 0.57 -11.77 -8.67
CA ILE A 188 0.63 -12.63 -7.47
C ILE A 188 -0.11 -13.95 -7.73
N ALA A 189 -1.29 -13.92 -8.37
CA ALA A 189 -2.04 -15.13 -8.70
C ALA A 189 -1.27 -16.04 -9.68
N ASP A 190 -0.57 -15.46 -10.66
CA ASP A 190 0.28 -16.21 -11.60
C ASP A 190 1.49 -16.85 -10.90
N LEU A 191 2.15 -16.12 -9.99
CA LEU A 191 3.24 -16.69 -9.20
C LEU A 191 2.74 -17.77 -8.24
N ASN A 192 1.58 -17.59 -7.62
CA ASN A 192 0.94 -18.64 -6.82
C ASN A 192 0.69 -19.91 -7.64
N LEU A 193 0.29 -19.80 -8.91
CA LEU A 193 0.14 -20.96 -9.78
C LEU A 193 1.47 -21.69 -10.03
N GLN A 194 2.53 -20.94 -10.32
CA GLN A 194 3.86 -21.51 -10.57
C GLN A 194 4.44 -22.16 -9.31
N ILE A 195 4.35 -21.47 -8.16
CA ILE A 195 4.82 -21.98 -6.86
C ILE A 195 4.11 -23.27 -6.51
N ARG A 196 2.77 -23.31 -6.63
CA ARG A 196 1.99 -24.52 -6.32
C ARG A 196 2.36 -25.71 -7.20
N LYS A 197 2.68 -25.48 -8.49
CA LYS A 197 3.15 -26.55 -9.38
C LYS A 197 4.49 -27.12 -8.93
N SER A 198 5.45 -26.27 -8.59
CA SER A 198 6.77 -26.70 -8.09
C SER A 198 6.64 -27.41 -6.73
N VAL A 199 5.88 -26.85 -5.79
CA VAL A 199 5.63 -27.48 -4.48
C VAL A 199 4.92 -28.82 -4.63
N GLY A 200 3.97 -28.93 -5.56
CA GLY A 200 3.30 -30.19 -5.91
C GLY A 200 4.25 -31.27 -6.46
N ASN A 201 5.37 -30.88 -7.07
CA ASN A 201 6.42 -31.79 -7.53
C ASN A 201 7.46 -32.13 -6.43
N GLY A 202 7.30 -31.55 -5.23
CA GLY A 202 8.27 -31.69 -4.12
C GLY A 202 9.42 -30.68 -4.16
N ASP A 203 9.42 -29.74 -5.12
CA ASP A 203 10.43 -28.70 -5.22
C ASP A 203 10.11 -27.50 -4.32
N ARG A 204 11.13 -26.70 -4.01
CA ARG A 204 10.96 -25.39 -3.34
C ARG A 204 11.47 -24.25 -4.21
N PRO A 205 10.58 -23.54 -4.92
CA PRO A 205 10.98 -22.48 -5.82
C PRO A 205 11.23 -21.16 -5.07
N ASN A 206 12.33 -21.09 -4.31
CA ASN A 206 12.65 -19.96 -3.42
C ASN A 206 12.62 -18.61 -4.16
N ASP A 207 13.17 -18.55 -5.37
CA ASP A 207 13.22 -17.31 -6.16
C ASP A 207 11.82 -16.83 -6.62
N LEU A 208 10.89 -17.77 -6.90
CA LEU A 208 9.50 -17.43 -7.21
C LEU A 208 8.78 -16.90 -5.96
N MET A 209 9.08 -17.48 -4.80
CA MET A 209 8.52 -17.02 -3.52
C MET A 209 9.05 -15.62 -3.17
N ASP A 210 10.32 -15.32 -3.44
CA ASP A 210 10.91 -13.98 -3.25
C ASP A 210 10.32 -12.96 -4.24
N ALA A 211 10.09 -13.35 -5.50
CA ALA A 211 9.40 -12.51 -6.48
C ALA A 211 7.95 -12.20 -6.05
N ARG A 212 7.24 -13.20 -5.53
CA ARG A 212 5.88 -13.03 -5.01
C ARG A 212 5.87 -12.11 -3.79
N ASP A 213 6.79 -12.30 -2.86
CA ASP A 213 6.82 -11.53 -1.63
C ASP A 213 7.05 -10.03 -1.89
N ARG A 214 7.86 -9.68 -2.90
CA ARG A 214 8.00 -8.28 -3.37
C ARG A 214 6.69 -7.69 -3.88
N LEU A 215 5.94 -8.46 -4.67
CA LEU A 215 4.62 -8.02 -5.12
C LEU A 215 3.61 -7.92 -3.98
N VAL A 216 3.72 -8.80 -2.98
CA VAL A 216 2.91 -8.70 -1.76
C VAL A 216 3.25 -7.44 -0.97
N ASP A 217 4.53 -7.09 -0.84
CA ASP A 217 4.94 -5.86 -0.18
C ASP A 217 4.41 -4.63 -0.94
N GLN A 218 4.47 -4.66 -2.27
CA GLN A 218 3.90 -3.61 -3.14
C GLN A 218 2.38 -3.49 -2.97
N ILE A 219 1.62 -4.58 -3.03
CA ILE A 219 0.15 -4.52 -2.92
C ILE A 219 -0.29 -4.06 -1.54
N THR A 220 0.42 -4.44 -0.48
CA THR A 220 0.15 -3.94 0.88
C THR A 220 0.47 -2.45 1.00
N LYS A 221 1.57 -1.96 0.41
CA LYS A 221 1.88 -0.52 0.37
C LYS A 221 0.78 0.27 -0.35
N LEU A 222 0.26 -0.24 -1.47
CA LEU A 222 -0.77 0.43 -2.26
C LEU A 222 -2.14 0.44 -1.58
N SER A 223 -2.58 -0.70 -1.03
CA SER A 223 -3.98 -0.91 -0.63
C SER A 223 -4.19 -1.16 0.85
N GLY A 224 -3.13 -1.43 1.62
CA GLY A 224 -3.22 -1.90 3.00
C GLY A 224 -3.74 -3.33 3.13
N ALA A 225 -3.70 -4.13 2.05
CA ALA A 225 -4.13 -5.52 2.09
C ALA A 225 -3.33 -6.35 3.10
N THR A 226 -4.01 -7.30 3.72
CA THR A 226 -3.45 -8.30 4.63
C THR A 226 -3.23 -9.60 3.89
N THR A 227 -2.19 -10.34 4.28
CA THR A 227 -1.77 -11.53 3.54
C THR A 227 -1.62 -12.73 4.46
N ARG A 228 -1.88 -13.92 3.94
CA ARG A 228 -1.67 -15.18 4.64
C ARG A 228 -1.05 -16.20 3.69
N GLU A 229 0.01 -16.85 4.15
CA GLU A 229 0.58 -18.00 3.43
C GLU A 229 -0.23 -19.26 3.75
N GLU A 230 -0.53 -20.03 2.71
CA GLU A 230 -1.31 -21.26 2.77
C GLU A 230 -0.39 -22.49 2.75
N THR A 231 -0.93 -23.64 3.16
CA THR A 231 -0.17 -24.90 3.25
C THR A 231 0.32 -25.42 1.90
N ASP A 232 -0.31 -25.03 0.80
CA ASP A 232 0.10 -25.35 -0.57
C ASP A 232 1.21 -24.44 -1.10
N GLY A 233 1.71 -23.52 -0.26
CA GLY A 233 2.74 -22.55 -0.61
C GLY A 233 2.20 -21.33 -1.37
N SER A 234 0.89 -21.21 -1.62
CA SER A 234 0.31 -19.99 -2.16
C SER A 234 0.11 -18.92 -1.09
N THR A 235 -0.06 -17.66 -1.51
CA THR A 235 -0.43 -16.56 -0.61
C THR A 235 -1.80 -16.03 -0.95
N THR A 236 -2.67 -16.02 0.05
CA THR A 236 -3.98 -15.36 0.01
C THR A 236 -3.81 -13.88 0.36
N VAL A 237 -4.44 -13.00 -0.42
CA VAL A 237 -4.44 -11.54 -0.19
C VAL A 237 -5.87 -11.08 0.09
N ASN A 238 -6.08 -10.43 1.23
CA ASN A 238 -7.37 -9.94 1.70
C ASN A 238 -7.34 -8.41 1.81
N LEU A 239 -8.30 -7.76 1.17
CA LEU A 239 -8.55 -6.33 1.25
C LEU A 239 -9.96 -6.12 1.82
N GLY A 240 -10.10 -5.38 2.91
CA GLY A 240 -11.43 -5.01 3.41
C GLY A 240 -12.35 -6.17 3.79
N GLY A 241 -11.79 -7.32 4.18
CA GLY A 241 -12.58 -8.52 4.51
C GLY A 241 -12.95 -9.41 3.32
N ARG A 242 -12.55 -9.05 2.09
CA ARG A 242 -12.77 -9.85 0.88
C ARG A 242 -11.44 -10.20 0.20
N LEU A 243 -11.40 -11.40 -0.38
CA LEU A 243 -10.20 -11.93 -1.01
C LEU A 243 -9.94 -11.23 -2.34
N LEU A 244 -8.81 -10.53 -2.43
CA LEU A 244 -8.31 -9.96 -3.67
C LEU A 244 -7.54 -11.02 -4.48
N VAL A 245 -6.77 -11.87 -3.80
CA VAL A 245 -6.10 -13.03 -4.42
C VAL A 245 -6.38 -14.27 -3.59
N SER A 246 -6.79 -15.35 -4.26
CA SER A 246 -6.96 -16.67 -3.65
C SER A 246 -6.40 -17.74 -4.57
N GLY A 247 -5.31 -18.38 -4.14
CA GLY A 247 -4.57 -19.32 -4.97
C GLY A 247 -4.14 -18.68 -6.29
N SER A 248 -4.60 -19.24 -7.40
CA SER A 248 -4.31 -18.77 -8.77
C SER A 248 -5.42 -17.90 -9.37
N ARG A 249 -6.26 -17.30 -8.54
CA ARG A 249 -7.31 -16.38 -8.98
C ARG A 249 -7.11 -15.01 -8.35
N ALA A 250 -7.16 -13.98 -9.17
CA ALA A 250 -7.25 -12.60 -8.74
C ALA A 250 -8.69 -12.11 -8.98
N ASN A 251 -9.29 -11.51 -7.97
CA ASN A 251 -10.45 -10.64 -8.11
C ASN A 251 -9.95 -9.22 -8.40
N SER A 252 -10.84 -8.35 -8.87
CA SER A 252 -10.49 -6.97 -9.16
C SER A 252 -11.32 -6.01 -8.32
N ILE A 253 -10.77 -4.84 -8.08
CA ILE A 253 -11.50 -3.67 -7.60
C ILE A 253 -11.68 -2.70 -8.76
N THR A 254 -12.77 -1.95 -8.77
CA THR A 254 -13.02 -0.92 -9.77
C THR A 254 -13.43 0.37 -9.08
N ALA A 255 -13.22 1.48 -9.78
CA ALA A 255 -13.66 2.79 -9.34
C ALA A 255 -14.88 3.15 -10.21
N GLU A 256 -16.08 3.04 -9.65
CA GLU A 256 -17.33 3.31 -10.37
C GLU A 256 -17.79 4.75 -10.13
N LEU A 257 -18.07 5.46 -11.22
CA LEU A 257 -18.53 6.84 -11.16
C LEU A 257 -19.90 6.90 -10.45
N THR A 258 -19.93 7.52 -9.27
CA THR A 258 -21.13 7.66 -8.46
C THR A 258 -21.55 9.13 -8.41
N PRO A 259 -22.80 9.48 -8.78
CA PRO A 259 -23.28 10.84 -8.66
C PRO A 259 -23.43 11.22 -7.17
N LEU A 260 -22.93 12.40 -6.83
CA LEU A 260 -23.04 13.03 -5.52
C LEU A 260 -24.27 13.95 -5.50
N ALA A 261 -24.87 14.12 -4.31
CA ALA A 261 -25.98 15.06 -4.09
C ALA A 261 -25.63 16.51 -4.46
N SER A 262 -24.34 16.85 -4.53
CA SER A 262 -23.85 18.16 -4.97
C SER A 262 -23.89 18.37 -6.50
N GLY A 263 -24.44 17.43 -7.28
CA GLY A 263 -24.43 17.46 -8.75
C GLY A 263 -23.07 17.16 -9.38
N LYS A 264 -22.06 16.81 -8.56
CA LYS A 264 -20.75 16.32 -9.01
C LYS A 264 -20.77 14.79 -9.03
N ALA A 265 -19.75 14.15 -9.56
CA ALA A 265 -19.56 12.71 -9.43
C ALA A 265 -18.20 12.40 -8.79
N SER A 266 -18.11 11.28 -8.07
CA SER A 266 -16.85 10.75 -7.52
C SER A 266 -16.81 9.25 -7.71
N HIS A 267 -15.62 8.66 -7.82
CA HIS A 267 -15.52 7.22 -7.97
C HIS A 267 -15.65 6.50 -6.62
N THR A 268 -16.64 5.62 -6.51
CA THR A 268 -16.76 4.70 -5.36
C THR A 268 -15.99 3.43 -5.69
N LEU A 269 -15.18 2.95 -4.75
CA LEU A 269 -14.49 1.67 -4.92
C LEU A 269 -15.46 0.52 -4.71
N THR A 270 -15.60 -0.33 -5.73
CA THR A 270 -16.45 -1.53 -5.71
C THR A 270 -15.65 -2.76 -6.13
N TRP A 271 -16.17 -3.94 -5.79
CA TRP A 271 -15.57 -5.21 -6.18
C TRP A 271 -16.09 -5.72 -7.53
N TRP A 272 -15.20 -6.35 -8.31
CA TRP A 272 -15.50 -6.96 -9.61
C TRP A 272 -14.95 -8.40 -9.73
N PRO A 273 -15.71 -9.37 -10.24
CA PRO A 273 -17.16 -9.30 -10.53
C PRO A 273 -17.99 -9.30 -9.24
N GLY A 274 -19.08 -8.53 -9.21
CA GLY A 274 -20.03 -8.48 -8.11
C GLY A 274 -20.49 -7.06 -7.74
N SER A 275 -21.13 -6.95 -6.57
CA SER A 275 -21.50 -5.68 -5.94
C SER A 275 -20.91 -5.62 -4.53
N GLY A 276 -20.76 -4.41 -4.01
CA GLY A 276 -20.27 -4.15 -2.65
C GLY A 276 -19.06 -3.22 -2.64
N ASN A 277 -19.06 -2.30 -1.67
CA ASN A 277 -18.00 -1.32 -1.51
C ASN A 277 -16.72 -1.98 -0.98
N VAL A 278 -15.57 -1.46 -1.39
CA VAL A 278 -14.29 -1.82 -0.76
C VAL A 278 -14.18 -1.06 0.55
N GLU A 279 -14.38 -1.74 1.68
CA GLU A 279 -14.22 -1.17 3.01
C GLU A 279 -12.77 -1.31 3.50
N GLY A 280 -12.35 -0.46 4.45
CA GLY A 280 -11.10 -0.66 5.18
C GLY A 280 -9.81 -0.58 4.35
N SER A 281 -9.78 0.21 3.28
CA SER A 281 -8.55 0.46 2.51
C SER A 281 -7.51 1.22 3.34
N GLY A 282 -6.27 0.72 3.30
CA GLY A 282 -5.09 1.34 3.90
C GLY A 282 -4.07 1.75 2.83
N GLY A 283 -2.81 1.91 3.23
CA GLY A 283 -1.74 2.26 2.29
C GLY A 283 -2.00 3.57 1.56
N THR A 284 -1.48 3.67 0.33
CA THR A 284 -1.70 4.82 -0.54
C THR A 284 -3.19 5.08 -0.79
N LEU A 285 -3.94 4.03 -1.14
CA LEU A 285 -5.36 4.12 -1.50
C LEU A 285 -6.20 4.69 -0.35
N GLY A 286 -5.98 4.20 0.87
CA GLY A 286 -6.66 4.70 2.06
C GLY A 286 -6.33 6.16 2.40
N GLY A 287 -5.12 6.62 2.09
CA GLY A 287 -4.73 8.02 2.24
C GLY A 287 -5.44 8.93 1.24
N LEU A 288 -5.44 8.56 -0.04
CA LEU A 288 -6.11 9.29 -1.11
C LEU A 288 -7.61 9.41 -0.87
N LEU A 289 -8.26 8.31 -0.48
CA LEU A 289 -9.69 8.30 -0.16
C LEU A 289 -10.02 9.22 1.01
N GLN A 290 -9.22 9.17 2.08
CA GLN A 290 -9.42 10.04 3.23
C GLN A 290 -9.24 11.54 2.88
N MET A 291 -8.30 11.87 2.00
CA MET A 291 -8.17 13.23 1.47
C MET A 291 -9.40 13.65 0.66
N ARG A 292 -9.80 12.83 -0.31
CA ARG A 292 -10.88 13.10 -1.26
C ARG A 292 -12.27 13.16 -0.62
N ASP A 293 -12.55 12.26 0.34
CA ASP A 293 -13.90 12.01 0.85
C ASP A 293 -14.15 12.68 2.21
N ALA A 294 -13.11 12.92 3.01
CA ALA A 294 -13.26 13.53 4.33
C ALA A 294 -12.60 14.91 4.42
N ILE A 295 -11.28 14.99 4.20
CA ILE A 295 -10.51 16.19 4.54
C ILE A 295 -10.87 17.36 3.61
N ILE A 296 -10.77 17.18 2.29
CA ILE A 296 -11.04 18.26 1.33
C ILE A 296 -12.52 18.71 1.42
N PRO A 297 -13.53 17.81 1.45
CA PRO A 297 -14.93 18.20 1.62
C PRO A 297 -15.22 18.94 2.94
N GLU A 298 -14.56 18.57 4.04
CA GLU A 298 -14.67 19.29 5.31
C GLU A 298 -14.16 20.73 5.17
N LYS A 299 -13.00 20.93 4.51
CA LYS A 299 -12.44 22.27 4.29
C LYS A 299 -13.33 23.12 3.37
N LEU A 300 -13.83 22.53 2.28
CA LEU A 300 -14.79 23.19 1.39
C LEU A 300 -16.05 23.63 2.14
N THR A 301 -16.62 22.76 2.98
CA THR A 301 -17.79 23.08 3.81
C THR A 301 -17.49 24.26 4.74
N LYS A 302 -16.31 24.29 5.39
CA LYS A 302 -15.91 25.39 6.28
C LYS A 302 -15.74 26.72 5.54
N ILE A 303 -15.13 26.72 4.35
CA ILE A 303 -14.99 27.93 3.52
C ILE A 303 -16.35 28.44 3.08
N ASN A 304 -17.22 27.55 2.59
CA ASN A 304 -18.57 27.93 2.16
C ASN A 304 -19.41 28.48 3.32
N LEU A 305 -19.28 27.89 4.52
CA LEU A 305 -19.92 28.39 5.73
C LEU A 305 -19.42 29.81 6.08
N LEU A 306 -18.11 30.04 6.01
CA LEU A 306 -17.54 31.37 6.26
C LEU A 306 -18.06 32.40 5.24
N ALA A 307 -18.02 32.08 3.94
CA ALA A 307 -18.50 32.94 2.87
C ALA A 307 -19.99 33.27 3.03
N SER A 308 -20.83 32.26 3.22
CA SER A 308 -22.29 32.43 3.41
C SER A 308 -22.64 33.21 4.67
N THR A 309 -21.87 33.05 5.75
CA THR A 309 -22.03 33.83 6.98
C THR A 309 -21.74 35.31 6.71
N ILE A 310 -20.63 35.62 6.03
CA ILE A 310 -20.29 37.00 5.68
C ILE A 310 -21.40 37.63 4.83
N VAL A 311 -21.84 36.93 3.77
CA VAL A 311 -22.92 37.40 2.89
C VAL A 311 -24.19 37.66 3.69
N THR A 312 -24.60 36.71 4.53
CA THR A 312 -25.83 36.82 5.32
C THR A 312 -25.78 37.99 6.29
N GLN A 313 -24.70 38.13 7.06
CA GLN A 313 -24.57 39.19 8.06
C GLN A 313 -24.44 40.58 7.44
N VAL A 314 -23.63 40.72 6.38
CA VAL A 314 -23.48 41.99 5.66
C VAL A 314 -24.81 42.41 5.02
N ASN A 315 -25.49 41.49 4.32
CA ASN A 315 -26.78 41.81 3.71
C ASN A 315 -27.86 42.16 4.75
N ALA A 316 -27.90 41.44 5.88
CA ALA A 316 -28.84 41.72 6.95
C ALA A 316 -28.63 43.11 7.57
N GLN A 317 -27.38 43.59 7.66
CA GLN A 317 -27.10 44.92 8.17
C GLN A 317 -27.33 46.00 7.10
N HIS A 318 -26.88 45.77 5.87
CA HIS A 318 -27.08 46.71 4.76
C HIS A 318 -28.56 46.94 4.42
N ALA A 319 -29.42 45.92 4.61
CA ALA A 319 -30.87 46.05 4.42
C ALA A 319 -31.55 47.00 5.43
N LYS A 320 -30.88 47.36 6.54
CA LYS A 320 -31.43 48.26 7.56
C LYS A 320 -31.16 49.75 7.29
N GLY A 321 -30.35 50.08 6.29
CA GLY A 321 -29.90 51.45 6.01
C GLY A 321 -28.55 51.75 6.64
#